data_AF-A0A952UXP6-F1
#
_entry.id   AF-A0A952UXP6-F1
#
_cell.length_a   1.000
_cell.length_b   1.000
_cell.length_c   1.000
_cell.angle_alpha   90.00
_cell.angle_beta   90.00
_cell.angle_gamma   90.00
#
_symmetry.space_group_name_H-M   'P 1'
#
loop_
_entity.id
_entity.type
_entity.pdbx_description
1 polymer ?
#
loop_
_entity_poly.entity_id
_entity_poly.type
_entity_poly.pdbx_seq_one_letter_code
_entity_poly.pdbx_strand_id
1 'polypeptide(L)'
;MTTLLVMTTGQSDVQLVKGEQRHKLDGNTCGVLHDAIAQRAWSVVDAPPTRSREVIKVPSERERKECAKNAECVKSRETFILLPDGDLQLCTPKLDAVLASFNGTQPTSALLLETTRRDGRDPWLAGGILERRLRDRGIQQVMRVAFLTGTQQLEEPSSDVDAVVRGAVVAVLSNAIGEQLKALTKDDKVFIATTGGLAAANELINELVHLHAVGGPSVVALEVPDGNRAKQDDRAVEEKFHPAAGYRARWHALSLIEKGNLLGAWGAVSHLEDAPGQEWTQVVNSLAHFASSLPLPPHCDLAVLSHSRMAVRAALRVELALRADDIPRAVHGTVAFFEAALWDWLRQRDFAGEDLASGSLAEGFTFATEPTGEKKNRFSKRRKGTKWCINDFKTGIDAWLPVLGKTNLCALWAALTDDVRNLRNDVAHNEPTPALMDDARARMQDAELWSTTGTFLSQPLVQAVLKELGEPAPESLLESLLAEVRRRLASPVSSTGGTP
;
A
#
# COMPACT_ATOMS: atom_id res chain seq x y z
N MET A 1 18.88 -2.52 -24.24
CA MET A 1 18.33 -1.77 -23.11
C MET A 1 17.73 -0.49 -23.66
N THR A 2 16.42 -0.48 -23.75
CA THR A 2 15.58 0.64 -24.14
C THR A 2 15.33 1.50 -22.92
N THR A 3 15.32 2.82 -23.11
CA THR A 3 15.06 3.79 -22.04
C THR A 3 13.93 4.72 -22.49
N LEU A 4 12.82 4.69 -21.77
CA LEU A 4 11.68 5.58 -22.00
C LEU A 4 11.70 6.71 -20.98
N LEU A 5 11.56 7.95 -21.44
CA LEU A 5 11.29 9.12 -20.59
C LEU A 5 9.81 9.50 -20.66
N VAL A 6 9.09 9.44 -19.55
CA VAL A 6 7.73 9.99 -19.40
C VAL A 6 7.81 11.34 -18.72
N MET A 7 7.32 12.40 -19.34
CA MET A 7 7.40 13.76 -18.80
C MET A 7 6.09 14.52 -19.00
N THR A 8 5.71 15.33 -18.02
CA THR A 8 4.56 16.24 -18.12
C THR A 8 5.00 17.66 -18.45
N THR A 9 4.10 18.43 -19.05
CA THR A 9 4.34 19.84 -19.37
C THR A 9 3.64 20.77 -18.39
N GLY A 10 4.35 21.79 -17.94
CA GLY A 10 3.89 22.83 -17.03
C GLY A 10 4.34 24.22 -17.44
N GLN A 11 3.89 25.21 -16.66
CA GLN A 11 4.12 26.63 -16.94
C GLN A 11 5.59 27.07 -16.83
N SER A 12 6.41 26.32 -16.07
CA SER A 12 7.83 26.66 -15.83
C SER A 12 8.81 25.91 -16.74
N ASP A 13 8.34 24.95 -17.52
CA ASP A 13 9.19 24.06 -18.33
C ASP A 13 9.76 24.76 -19.56
N VAL A 14 9.13 25.85 -19.99
CA VAL A 14 9.63 26.76 -21.02
C VAL A 14 9.93 28.11 -20.40
N GLN A 15 11.11 28.64 -20.69
CA GLN A 15 11.55 29.96 -20.25
C GLN A 15 12.09 30.76 -21.43
N LEU A 16 11.99 32.08 -21.34
CA LEU A 16 12.54 33.00 -22.34
C LEU A 16 14.00 33.31 -21.99
N VAL A 17 14.89 33.28 -22.99
CA VAL A 17 16.27 33.73 -22.86
C VAL A 17 16.39 35.16 -23.37
N LYS A 18 16.97 36.03 -22.55
CA LYS A 18 17.27 37.42 -22.89
C LYS A 18 18.65 37.79 -22.36
N GLY A 19 19.58 38.05 -23.28
CA GLY A 19 21.00 38.21 -22.92
C GLY A 19 21.54 36.91 -22.32
N GLU A 20 22.21 37.01 -21.17
CA GLU A 20 22.78 35.85 -20.45
C GLU A 20 21.86 35.27 -19.36
N GLN A 21 20.58 35.65 -19.37
CA GLN A 21 19.62 35.24 -18.34
C GLN A 21 18.42 34.52 -18.92
N ARG A 22 17.88 33.57 -18.15
CA ARG A 22 16.57 32.97 -18.37
C ARG A 22 15.49 33.61 -17.50
N HIS A 23 14.31 33.82 -18.08
CA HIS A 23 13.16 34.44 -17.45
C HIS A 23 11.97 33.47 -17.47
N LYS A 24 11.30 33.31 -16.32
CA LYS A 24 10.04 32.57 -16.27
C LYS A 24 8.96 33.33 -17.04
N LEU A 25 8.07 32.60 -17.69
CA LEU A 25 6.81 33.14 -18.17
C LEU A 25 5.84 33.24 -16.98
N ASP A 26 5.05 34.31 -16.92
CA ASP A 26 4.04 34.49 -15.88
C ASP A 26 2.97 33.40 -15.99
N GLY A 27 2.77 32.65 -14.91
CA GLY A 27 1.81 31.55 -14.89
C GLY A 27 0.36 31.97 -15.11
N ASN A 28 0.02 33.23 -14.83
CA ASN A 28 -1.33 33.75 -15.06
C ASN A 28 -1.61 34.13 -16.51
N THR A 29 -0.56 34.36 -17.30
CA THR A 29 -0.67 34.82 -18.70
C THR A 29 0.11 33.93 -19.67
N CYS A 30 0.58 32.75 -19.24
CA CYS A 30 1.48 31.92 -20.05
C CYS A 30 0.84 31.44 -21.35
N GLY A 31 -0.47 31.15 -21.37
CA GLY A 31 -1.20 30.77 -22.57
C GLY A 31 -1.24 31.90 -23.60
N VAL A 32 -1.41 33.14 -23.14
CA VAL A 32 -1.38 34.34 -24.00
C VAL A 32 0.04 34.60 -24.51
N LEU A 33 1.06 34.39 -23.66
CA LEU A 33 2.46 34.48 -24.07
C LEU A 33 2.80 33.40 -25.12
N HIS A 34 2.28 32.19 -24.96
CA HIS A 34 2.44 31.11 -25.93
C HIS A 34 1.76 31.44 -27.28
N ASP A 35 0.58 32.08 -27.28
CA ASP A 35 -0.04 32.56 -28.52
C ASP A 35 0.86 33.58 -29.23
N ALA A 36 1.48 34.50 -28.49
CA ALA A 36 2.41 35.48 -29.05
C ALA A 36 3.73 34.86 -29.54
N ILE A 37 4.25 33.86 -28.83
CA ILE A 37 5.44 33.08 -29.23
C ILE A 37 5.16 32.30 -30.52
N ALA A 38 4.00 31.64 -30.62
CA ALA A 38 3.62 30.84 -31.78
C ALA A 38 3.50 31.65 -33.08
N GLN A 39 3.27 32.97 -32.97
CA GLN A 39 3.18 33.89 -34.12
C GLN A 39 4.54 34.41 -34.60
N ARG A 40 5.64 34.05 -33.92
CA ARG A 40 7.00 34.55 -34.19
C ARG A 40 7.95 33.41 -34.49
N ALA A 41 9.08 33.73 -35.11
CA ALA A 41 10.19 32.79 -35.17
C ALA A 41 10.79 32.61 -33.77
N TRP A 42 11.05 31.36 -33.40
CA TRP A 42 11.72 31.04 -32.14
C TRP A 42 12.68 29.87 -32.33
N SER A 43 13.71 29.82 -31.49
CA SER A 43 14.67 28.71 -31.40
C SER A 43 14.82 28.25 -29.96
N VAL A 44 15.21 26.99 -29.77
CA VAL A 44 15.51 26.45 -28.45
C VAL A 44 17.02 26.43 -28.25
N VAL A 45 17.48 27.04 -27.17
CA VAL A 45 18.89 27.13 -26.79
C VAL A 45 19.13 26.47 -25.44
N ASP A 46 20.41 26.25 -25.10
CA ASP A 46 20.77 25.79 -23.75
C ASP A 46 20.35 26.82 -22.70
N ALA A 47 19.82 26.34 -21.57
CA ALA A 47 19.41 27.21 -20.48
C ALA A 47 20.64 27.96 -19.90
N PRO A 48 20.64 29.31 -19.94
CA PRO A 48 21.67 30.10 -19.24
C PRO A 48 21.68 29.75 -17.75
N PRO A 49 22.83 29.71 -17.06
CA PRO A 49 22.93 29.31 -15.65
C PRO A 49 22.23 30.30 -14.71
N THR A 50 22.18 31.58 -15.10
CA THR A 50 21.57 32.64 -14.30
C THR A 50 20.08 32.77 -14.61
N ARG A 51 19.26 32.64 -13.57
CA ARG A 51 17.82 32.89 -13.64
C ARG A 51 17.49 34.29 -13.13
N SER A 52 16.78 35.07 -13.95
CA SER A 52 16.31 36.40 -13.55
C SER A 52 15.20 36.31 -12.50
N ARG A 53 15.11 37.36 -11.67
CA ARG A 53 13.95 37.58 -10.80
C ARG A 53 12.78 38.20 -11.56
N GLU A 54 13.02 38.74 -12.75
CA GLU A 54 11.99 39.31 -13.59
C GLU A 54 11.24 38.22 -14.34
N VAL A 55 9.91 38.34 -14.36
CA VAL A 55 9.01 37.43 -15.06
C VAL A 55 8.53 38.09 -16.36
N ILE A 56 8.42 37.32 -17.44
CA ILE A 56 7.77 37.78 -18.68
C ILE A 56 6.27 37.77 -18.47
N LYS A 57 5.60 38.91 -18.61
CA LYS A 57 4.16 39.01 -18.34
C LYS A 57 3.44 39.83 -19.40
N VAL A 58 2.19 39.47 -19.68
CA VAL A 58 1.25 40.37 -20.37
C VAL A 58 0.61 41.29 -19.33
N PRO A 59 0.85 42.60 -19.35
CA PRO A 59 0.32 43.51 -18.35
C PRO A 59 -1.21 43.60 -18.46
N SER A 60 -1.87 43.57 -17.31
CA SER A 60 -3.30 43.84 -17.16
C SER A 60 -3.65 45.26 -17.60
N GLU A 61 -4.93 45.54 -17.88
CA GLU A 61 -5.35 46.91 -18.23
C GLU A 61 -4.97 47.95 -17.17
N ARG A 62 -5.03 47.57 -15.89
CA ARG A 62 -4.64 48.44 -14.79
C ARG A 62 -3.13 48.72 -14.85
N GLU A 63 -2.32 47.69 -15.00
CA GLU A 63 -0.86 47.84 -15.15
C GLU A 63 -0.49 48.65 -16.40
N ARG A 64 -1.20 48.46 -17.52
CA ARG A 64 -1.02 49.29 -18.73
C ARG A 64 -1.33 50.77 -18.47
N LYS A 65 -2.43 51.06 -17.75
CA LYS A 65 -2.83 52.43 -17.39
C LYS A 65 -1.88 53.06 -16.36
N GLU A 66 -1.31 52.27 -15.45
CA GLU A 66 -0.32 52.73 -14.46
C GLU A 66 1.06 52.96 -15.10
N CYS A 67 1.55 52.05 -15.96
CA CYS A 67 2.77 52.24 -16.75
C CYS A 67 2.70 53.44 -17.70
N ALA A 68 1.51 53.77 -18.22
CA ALA A 68 1.30 54.95 -19.05
C ALA A 68 1.28 56.27 -18.25
N LYS A 69 1.10 56.22 -16.92
CA LYS A 69 0.96 57.40 -16.06
C LYS A 69 2.19 57.72 -15.21
N ASN A 70 3.06 56.76 -14.92
CA ASN A 70 4.29 56.97 -14.15
C ASN A 70 5.43 56.10 -14.71
N ALA A 71 6.59 56.71 -14.97
CA ALA A 71 7.81 56.01 -15.38
C ALA A 71 8.40 55.08 -14.29
N GLU A 72 7.93 55.21 -13.05
CA GLU A 72 8.27 54.33 -11.93
C GLU A 72 7.00 53.75 -11.30
N CYS A 73 6.61 52.57 -11.77
CA CYS A 73 5.49 51.82 -11.20
C CYS A 73 6.06 50.69 -10.33
N VAL A 74 6.31 50.96 -9.04
CA VAL A 74 6.76 49.94 -8.08
C VAL A 74 5.89 49.94 -6.83
N LYS A 75 4.73 49.27 -6.92
CA LYS A 75 4.04 48.66 -5.77
C LYS A 75 3.53 47.25 -6.10
N SER A 76 4.29 46.51 -6.93
CA SER A 76 4.14 45.08 -7.16
C SER A 76 5.36 44.38 -6.53
N ARG A 77 5.14 43.29 -5.78
CA ARG A 77 6.22 42.48 -5.18
C ARG A 77 7.06 41.74 -6.23
N GLU A 78 6.65 41.73 -7.49
CA GLU A 78 7.37 41.14 -8.62
C GLU A 78 7.66 42.19 -9.69
N THR A 79 8.93 42.32 -10.06
CA THR A 79 9.36 43.05 -11.27
C THR A 79 9.06 42.19 -12.50
N PHE A 80 8.41 42.76 -13.51
CA PHE A 80 8.09 42.06 -14.75
C PHE A 80 8.62 42.82 -15.96
N ILE A 81 8.84 42.10 -17.06
CA ILE A 81 9.18 42.67 -18.36
C ILE A 81 8.22 42.14 -19.43
N LEU A 82 8.11 42.86 -20.54
CA LEU A 82 7.31 42.45 -21.69
C LEU A 82 8.05 41.41 -22.53
N LEU A 83 7.28 40.64 -23.29
CA LEU A 83 7.83 39.77 -24.32
C LEU A 83 8.59 40.66 -25.34
N PRO A 84 9.90 40.45 -25.57
CA PRO A 84 10.69 41.28 -26.46
C PRO A 84 10.24 41.13 -27.92
N ASP A 85 10.49 42.13 -28.75
CA ASP A 85 10.18 42.07 -30.18
C ASP A 85 11.19 41.21 -30.96
N GLY A 86 10.77 40.69 -32.13
CA GLY A 86 11.61 39.90 -33.02
C GLY A 86 11.68 38.40 -32.68
N ASP A 87 12.76 37.76 -33.13
CA ASP A 87 13.02 36.34 -32.96
C ASP A 87 13.29 36.01 -31.49
N LEU A 88 12.68 34.92 -31.02
CA LEU A 88 12.72 34.55 -29.60
C LEU A 88 13.67 33.38 -29.35
N GLN A 89 14.45 33.46 -28.28
CA GLN A 89 15.22 32.34 -27.76
C GLN A 89 14.52 31.76 -26.54
N LEU A 90 14.25 30.46 -26.58
CA LEU A 90 13.58 29.72 -25.52
C LEU A 90 14.53 28.67 -24.94
N CYS A 91 14.35 28.30 -23.68
CA CYS A 91 15.08 27.20 -23.08
C CYS A 91 14.17 26.32 -22.23
N THR A 92 14.61 25.10 -21.96
CA THR A 92 13.84 24.08 -21.23
C THR A 92 14.64 23.54 -20.05
N PRO A 93 14.86 24.35 -18.99
CA PRO A 93 15.84 24.05 -17.95
C PRO A 93 15.55 22.74 -17.20
N LYS A 94 14.27 22.41 -16.96
CA LYS A 94 13.88 21.16 -16.29
C LYS A 94 14.16 19.94 -17.16
N LEU A 95 13.81 19.99 -18.44
CA LEU A 95 14.16 18.94 -19.39
C LEU A 95 15.69 18.79 -19.49
N ASP A 96 16.43 19.89 -19.60
CA ASP A 96 17.89 19.86 -19.68
C ASP A 96 18.52 19.23 -18.43
N ALA A 97 17.98 19.52 -17.25
CA ALA A 97 18.39 18.91 -15.98
C ALA A 97 18.13 17.39 -15.94
N VAL A 98 16.97 16.96 -16.46
CA VAL A 98 16.63 15.54 -16.61
C VAL A 98 17.57 14.87 -17.61
N LEU A 99 17.80 15.45 -18.79
CA LEU A 99 18.72 14.87 -19.77
C LEU A 99 20.17 14.81 -19.26
N ALA A 100 20.58 15.74 -18.39
CA ALA A 100 21.88 15.72 -17.76
C ALA A 100 22.07 14.55 -16.77
N SER A 101 21.01 14.08 -16.10
CA SER A 101 21.12 12.94 -15.16
C SER A 101 21.42 11.60 -15.83
N PHE A 102 21.27 11.51 -17.16
CA PHE A 102 21.59 10.31 -17.92
C PHE A 102 23.09 10.12 -18.24
N ASN A 103 23.97 11.03 -17.79
CA ASN A 103 25.43 10.94 -17.94
C ASN A 103 25.89 10.59 -19.37
N GLY A 104 25.22 11.14 -20.39
CA GLY A 104 25.54 10.93 -21.81
C GLY A 104 24.79 9.80 -22.51
N THR A 105 24.04 8.95 -21.79
CA THR A 105 23.21 7.89 -22.40
C THR A 105 21.76 8.37 -22.52
N GLN A 106 21.48 9.16 -23.56
CA GLN A 106 20.15 9.72 -23.78
C GLN A 106 19.05 8.65 -23.83
N PRO A 107 17.81 8.96 -23.40
CA PRO A 107 16.69 8.05 -23.55
C PRO A 107 16.45 7.72 -25.03
N THR A 108 16.03 6.49 -25.30
CA THR A 108 15.74 6.03 -26.67
C THR A 108 14.43 6.60 -27.19
N SER A 109 13.47 6.84 -26.30
CA SER A 109 12.17 7.40 -26.62
C SER A 109 11.64 8.28 -25.47
N ALA A 110 10.68 9.14 -25.79
CA ALA A 110 10.01 9.99 -24.81
C ALA A 110 8.50 10.06 -25.06
N LEU A 111 7.73 10.02 -23.98
CA LEU A 111 6.29 10.30 -23.93
C LEU A 111 6.08 11.63 -23.19
N LEU A 112 5.58 12.63 -23.91
CA LEU A 112 5.20 13.92 -23.38
C LEU A 112 3.67 13.95 -23.16
N LEU A 113 3.28 14.16 -21.91
CA LEU A 113 1.88 14.29 -21.49
C LEU A 113 1.58 15.77 -21.28
N GLU A 114 0.73 16.33 -22.12
CA GLU A 114 0.51 17.78 -22.20
C GLU A 114 -0.95 18.19 -22.07
N THR A 115 -1.16 19.48 -21.80
CA THR A 115 -2.45 20.14 -21.95
C THR A 115 -2.38 21.02 -23.19
N THR A 116 -3.46 21.08 -23.96
CA THR A 116 -3.61 21.98 -25.13
C THR A 116 -4.87 22.82 -25.02
N ARG A 117 -5.21 23.21 -23.78
CA ARG A 117 -6.42 24.00 -23.53
C ARG A 117 -6.21 25.42 -24.03
N ARG A 118 -7.30 26.03 -24.50
CA ARG A 118 -7.34 27.44 -24.88
C ARG A 118 -7.70 28.29 -23.66
N ASP A 119 -6.83 28.26 -22.65
CA ASP A 119 -6.94 29.07 -21.43
C ASP A 119 -5.68 29.93 -21.29
N GLY A 120 -5.83 31.16 -20.77
CA GLY A 120 -4.72 32.11 -20.64
C GLY A 120 -3.59 31.66 -19.70
N ARG A 121 -3.81 30.61 -18.91
CA ARG A 121 -2.84 30.01 -17.98
C ARG A 121 -2.31 28.66 -18.46
N ASP A 122 -2.82 28.14 -19.58
CA ASP A 122 -2.45 26.81 -20.04
C ASP A 122 -1.15 26.84 -20.85
N PRO A 123 -0.16 25.99 -20.54
CA PRO A 123 1.12 25.97 -21.24
C PRO A 123 1.02 25.22 -22.59
N TRP A 124 0.02 25.54 -23.42
CA TRP A 124 -0.40 24.73 -24.57
C TRP A 124 0.67 24.50 -25.66
N LEU A 125 1.68 25.38 -25.75
CA LEU A 125 2.80 25.26 -26.68
C LEU A 125 4.00 24.51 -26.10
N ALA A 126 4.05 24.27 -24.78
CA ALA A 126 5.22 23.75 -24.10
C ALA A 126 5.66 22.38 -24.62
N GLY A 127 4.73 21.45 -24.85
CA GLY A 127 5.09 20.12 -25.34
C GLY A 127 5.72 20.13 -26.73
N GLY A 128 5.34 21.08 -27.61
CA GLY A 128 5.99 21.26 -28.90
C GLY A 128 7.43 21.78 -28.79
N ILE A 129 7.69 22.67 -27.83
CA ILE A 129 9.03 23.19 -27.54
C ILE A 129 9.91 22.10 -26.92
N LEU A 130 9.38 21.32 -25.98
CA LEU A 130 10.08 20.19 -25.37
C LEU A 130 10.38 19.08 -26.39
N GLU A 131 9.42 18.74 -27.27
CA GLU A 131 9.63 17.81 -28.38
C GLU A 131 10.76 18.26 -29.29
N ARG A 132 10.79 19.56 -29.64
CA ARG A 132 11.88 20.11 -30.45
C ARG A 132 13.22 19.92 -29.76
N ARG A 133 13.30 20.26 -28.47
CA ARG A 133 14.51 20.10 -27.67
C ARG A 133 14.99 18.65 -27.60
N LEU A 134 14.08 17.70 -27.33
CA LEU A 134 14.40 16.27 -27.29
C LEU A 134 15.03 15.80 -28.61
N ARG A 135 14.44 16.21 -29.74
CA ARG A 135 14.98 15.91 -31.07
C ARG A 135 16.34 16.56 -31.32
N ASP A 136 16.53 17.82 -30.93
CA ASP A 136 17.81 18.51 -31.04
C ASP A 136 18.90 17.82 -30.18
N ARG A 137 18.51 17.10 -29.12
CA ARG A 137 19.39 16.25 -28.29
C ARG A 137 19.50 14.79 -28.78
N GLY A 138 18.98 14.48 -29.97
CA GLY A 138 19.15 13.20 -30.65
C GLY A 138 18.09 12.13 -30.36
N ILE A 139 17.02 12.47 -29.63
CA ILE A 139 15.94 11.54 -29.29
C ILE A 139 14.94 11.50 -30.45
N GLN A 140 14.91 10.39 -31.17
CA GLN A 140 14.14 10.28 -32.42
C GLN A 140 12.66 9.98 -32.18
N GLN A 141 12.36 9.12 -31.21
CA GLN A 141 11.00 8.69 -30.91
C GLN A 141 10.40 9.55 -29.80
N VAL A 142 9.68 10.61 -30.18
CA VAL A 142 8.96 11.47 -29.24
C VAL A 142 7.46 11.38 -29.55
N MET A 143 6.69 10.91 -28.59
CA MET A 143 5.23 10.89 -28.64
C MET A 143 4.67 12.00 -27.76
N ARG A 144 3.70 12.76 -28.27
CA ARG A 144 2.95 13.76 -27.50
C ARG A 144 1.51 13.35 -27.40
N VAL A 145 0.95 13.43 -26.19
CA VAL A 145 -0.44 13.14 -25.93
C VAL A 145 -1.05 14.27 -25.10
N ALA A 146 -2.04 14.93 -25.68
CA ALA A 146 -2.83 15.92 -24.98
C ALA A 146 -3.95 15.24 -24.17
N PHE A 147 -3.85 15.26 -22.85
CA PHE A 147 -4.88 14.67 -21.96
C PHE A 147 -6.00 15.66 -21.59
N LEU A 148 -5.78 16.95 -21.86
CA LEU A 148 -6.80 18.00 -21.82
C LEU A 148 -6.70 18.87 -23.07
N THR A 149 -7.82 19.15 -23.70
CA THR A 149 -7.91 19.90 -24.96
C THR A 149 -9.02 20.95 -24.90
N GLY A 150 -8.93 22.01 -25.71
CA GLY A 150 -9.99 23.00 -25.85
C GLY A 150 -10.36 23.66 -24.52
N THR A 151 -11.58 23.47 -24.04
CA THR A 151 -12.08 24.03 -22.78
C THR A 151 -12.29 22.96 -21.69
N GLN A 152 -11.77 21.75 -21.89
CA GLN A 152 -11.94 20.65 -20.94
C GLN A 152 -11.33 21.01 -19.57
N GLN A 153 -12.02 20.62 -18.51
CA GLN A 153 -11.51 20.68 -17.15
C GLN A 153 -10.95 19.31 -16.74
N LEU A 154 -9.99 19.33 -15.81
CA LEU A 154 -9.46 18.13 -15.17
C LEU A 154 -10.52 17.47 -14.28
N GLU A 155 -11.28 18.31 -13.58
CA GLU A 155 -12.23 17.97 -12.53
C GLU A 155 -13.67 18.08 -13.02
N GLU A 156 -14.56 17.28 -12.44
CA GLU A 156 -16.02 17.40 -12.59
C GLU A 156 -16.68 17.37 -11.20
N PRO A 157 -16.75 18.51 -10.48
CA PRO A 157 -17.11 18.54 -9.06
C PRO A 157 -18.52 18.02 -8.73
N SER A 158 -19.40 17.94 -9.72
CA SER A 158 -20.75 17.38 -9.57
C SER A 158 -20.80 15.84 -9.64
N SER A 159 -19.68 15.18 -9.94
CA SER A 159 -19.56 13.73 -10.04
C SER A 159 -18.66 13.19 -8.92
N ASP A 160 -19.18 12.30 -8.08
CA ASP A 160 -18.44 11.75 -6.93
C ASP A 160 -17.16 11.00 -7.37
N VAL A 161 -17.18 10.37 -8.55
CA VAL A 161 -16.05 9.59 -9.08
C VAL A 161 -15.06 10.42 -9.88
N ASP A 162 -15.53 11.52 -10.49
CA ASP A 162 -14.73 12.38 -11.38
C ASP A 162 -14.36 13.72 -10.74
N ALA A 163 -14.65 13.89 -9.44
CA ALA A 163 -14.52 15.15 -8.73
C ALA A 163 -13.13 15.76 -8.81
N VAL A 164 -12.07 14.94 -8.79
CA VAL A 164 -10.66 15.40 -8.76
C VAL A 164 -9.95 15.17 -10.09
N VAL A 165 -10.18 14.03 -10.74
CA VAL A 165 -9.68 13.74 -12.09
C VAL A 165 -10.75 12.95 -12.82
N ARG A 166 -11.24 13.47 -13.93
CA ARG A 166 -12.27 12.81 -14.76
C ARG A 166 -11.77 11.49 -15.32
N GLY A 167 -12.61 10.47 -15.32
CA GLY A 167 -12.31 9.14 -15.87
C GLY A 167 -11.90 9.18 -17.34
N ALA A 168 -12.41 10.14 -18.12
CA ALA A 168 -11.95 10.37 -19.49
C ALA A 168 -10.47 10.77 -19.58
N VAL A 169 -9.98 11.58 -18.63
CA VAL A 169 -8.55 11.94 -18.52
C VAL A 169 -7.73 10.72 -18.10
N VAL A 170 -8.20 9.96 -17.10
CA VAL A 170 -7.56 8.70 -16.67
C VAL A 170 -7.39 7.74 -17.85
N ALA A 171 -8.44 7.57 -18.67
CA ALA A 171 -8.41 6.69 -19.83
C ALA A 171 -7.37 7.11 -20.88
N VAL A 172 -7.29 8.41 -21.20
CA VAL A 172 -6.30 8.93 -22.16
C VAL A 172 -4.87 8.70 -21.65
N LEU A 173 -4.61 9.04 -20.38
CA LEU A 173 -3.30 8.85 -19.76
C LEU A 173 -2.91 7.37 -19.70
N SER A 174 -3.81 6.51 -19.21
CA SER A 174 -3.57 5.07 -19.07
C SER A 174 -3.30 4.41 -20.41
N ASN A 175 -4.07 4.73 -21.45
CA ASN A 175 -3.86 4.18 -22.80
C ASN A 175 -2.52 4.61 -23.38
N ALA A 176 -2.16 5.90 -23.26
CA ALA A 176 -0.89 6.42 -23.76
C ALA A 176 0.32 5.76 -23.08
N ILE A 177 0.26 5.65 -21.75
CA ILE A 177 1.31 5.01 -20.95
C ILE A 177 1.40 3.51 -21.30
N GLY A 178 0.27 2.80 -21.28
CA GLY A 178 0.22 1.37 -21.57
C GLY A 178 0.77 1.02 -22.95
N GLU A 179 0.41 1.77 -23.99
CA GLU A 179 0.93 1.53 -25.35
C GLU A 179 2.46 1.76 -25.45
N GLN A 180 3.02 2.73 -24.73
CA GLN A 180 4.47 2.94 -24.70
C GLN A 180 5.23 1.87 -23.91
N LEU A 181 4.62 1.32 -22.85
CA LEU A 181 5.25 0.32 -21.99
C LEU A 181 5.13 -1.11 -22.54
N LYS A 182 4.15 -1.39 -23.42
CA LYS A 182 3.83 -2.72 -23.94
C LYS A 182 5.00 -3.48 -24.57
N ALA A 183 5.94 -2.77 -25.18
CA ALA A 183 7.12 -3.35 -25.83
C ALA A 183 8.35 -3.46 -24.93
N LEU A 184 8.28 -2.92 -23.70
CA LEU A 184 9.40 -2.89 -22.76
C LEU A 184 9.46 -4.18 -21.95
N THR A 185 10.67 -4.57 -21.58
CA THR A 185 11.00 -5.78 -20.83
C THR A 185 11.66 -5.43 -19.51
N LYS A 186 11.89 -6.43 -18.65
CA LYS A 186 12.60 -6.28 -17.37
C LYS A 186 14.03 -5.71 -17.48
N ASP A 187 14.65 -5.81 -18.65
CA ASP A 187 15.99 -5.30 -18.89
C ASP A 187 15.97 -3.82 -19.32
N ASP A 188 14.79 -3.22 -19.46
CA ASP A 188 14.56 -1.84 -19.85
C ASP A 188 14.27 -0.92 -18.65
N LYS A 189 14.34 0.39 -18.88
CA LYS A 189 14.12 1.42 -17.87
C LYS A 189 13.10 2.45 -18.30
N VAL A 190 12.24 2.85 -17.38
CA VAL A 190 11.32 3.98 -17.52
C VAL A 190 11.70 5.05 -16.50
N PHE A 191 11.92 6.27 -16.97
CA PHE A 191 12.15 7.44 -16.13
C PHE A 191 10.92 8.33 -16.16
N ILE A 192 10.41 8.74 -15.00
CA ILE A 192 9.25 9.62 -14.89
C ILE A 192 9.69 10.98 -14.36
N ALA A 193 9.39 12.06 -15.08
CA ALA A 193 9.66 13.43 -14.65
C ALA A 193 8.35 14.24 -14.66
N THR A 194 7.63 14.23 -13.55
CA THR A 194 6.28 14.83 -13.41
C THR A 194 6.27 16.12 -12.59
N THR A 195 7.39 16.86 -12.54
CA THR A 195 7.48 18.12 -11.76
C THR A 195 6.81 19.33 -12.43
N GLY A 196 6.43 19.21 -13.69
CA GLY A 196 5.62 20.18 -14.42
C GLY A 196 4.15 19.79 -14.46
N GLY A 197 3.24 20.74 -14.67
CA GLY A 197 1.84 20.46 -14.99
C GLY A 197 0.89 20.49 -13.80
N LEU A 198 -0.18 19.69 -13.88
CA LEU A 198 -1.26 19.67 -12.89
C LEU A 198 -0.98 18.61 -11.83
N ALA A 199 -0.81 19.02 -10.57
CA ALA A 199 -0.38 18.14 -9.48
C ALA A 199 -1.23 16.86 -9.36
N ALA A 200 -2.56 16.96 -9.43
CA ALA A 200 -3.45 15.80 -9.36
C ALA A 200 -3.27 14.81 -10.53
N ALA A 201 -2.94 15.32 -11.73
CA ALA A 201 -2.63 14.47 -12.88
C ALA A 201 -1.23 13.82 -12.74
N ASN A 202 -0.26 14.55 -12.17
CA ASN A 202 1.10 14.05 -11.99
C ASN A 202 1.16 12.85 -11.04
N GLU A 203 0.44 12.92 -9.90
CA GLU A 203 0.26 11.80 -8.98
C GLU A 203 -0.34 10.58 -9.72
N LEU A 204 -1.41 10.79 -10.48
CA LEU A 204 -2.04 9.71 -11.26
C LEU A 204 -1.09 9.10 -12.30
N ILE A 205 -0.31 9.93 -13.00
CA ILE A 205 0.65 9.47 -14.01
C ILE A 205 1.73 8.59 -13.36
N ASN A 206 2.27 9.01 -12.22
CA ASN A 206 3.24 8.21 -11.48
C ASN A 206 2.68 6.81 -11.19
N GLU A 207 1.47 6.72 -10.63
CA GLU A 207 0.83 5.44 -10.31
C GLU A 207 0.51 4.60 -11.56
N LEU A 208 0.02 5.23 -12.63
CA LEU A 208 -0.28 4.53 -13.89
C LEU A 208 0.97 3.94 -14.54
N VAL A 209 2.11 4.63 -14.51
CA VAL A 209 3.37 4.08 -15.03
C VAL A 209 3.79 2.86 -14.21
N HIS A 210 3.73 2.94 -12.88
CA HIS A 210 4.05 1.78 -12.03
C HIS A 210 3.11 0.60 -12.29
N LEU A 211 1.80 0.86 -12.45
CA LEU A 211 0.79 -0.15 -12.75
C LEU A 211 1.06 -0.87 -14.08
N HIS A 212 1.35 -0.11 -15.15
CA HIS A 212 1.65 -0.68 -16.47
C HIS A 212 3.05 -1.32 -16.55
N ALA A 213 3.93 -1.02 -15.60
CA ALA A 213 5.27 -1.60 -15.53
C ALA A 213 5.35 -2.88 -14.68
N VAL A 214 4.25 -3.32 -14.03
CA VAL A 214 4.25 -4.53 -13.19
C VAL A 214 4.73 -5.75 -13.98
N GLY A 215 5.80 -6.39 -13.50
CA GLY A 215 6.44 -7.54 -14.17
C GLY A 215 7.27 -7.18 -15.41
N GLY A 216 7.37 -5.89 -15.75
CA GLY A 216 8.09 -5.35 -16.89
C GLY A 216 9.29 -4.49 -16.48
N PRO A 217 9.50 -3.31 -17.09
CA PRO A 217 10.69 -2.49 -16.89
C PRO A 217 10.80 -1.93 -15.47
N SER A 218 12.03 -1.60 -15.07
CA SER A 218 12.26 -0.85 -13.84
C SER A 218 11.86 0.63 -14.01
N VAL A 219 11.22 1.20 -12.99
CA VAL A 219 10.71 2.58 -13.00
C VAL A 219 11.54 3.44 -12.04
N VAL A 220 11.92 4.63 -12.50
CA VAL A 220 12.70 5.61 -11.73
C VAL A 220 12.01 6.96 -11.80
N ALA A 221 11.50 7.46 -10.67
CA ALA A 221 10.94 8.81 -10.59
C ALA A 221 12.08 9.85 -10.41
N LEU A 222 11.99 10.94 -11.15
CA LEU A 222 12.92 12.05 -11.17
C LEU A 222 12.21 13.34 -10.75
N GLU A 223 12.67 13.91 -9.65
CA GLU A 223 12.26 15.21 -9.15
C GLU A 223 13.24 16.29 -9.65
N VAL A 224 12.72 17.40 -10.18
CA VAL A 224 13.51 18.60 -10.48
C VAL A 224 12.98 19.74 -9.60
N PRO A 225 13.56 19.93 -8.41
CA PRO A 225 13.12 20.96 -7.48
C PRO A 225 13.21 22.33 -8.11
N ASP A 226 12.17 23.14 -7.94
CA ASP A 226 12.22 24.54 -8.36
C ASP A 226 13.34 25.25 -7.58
N GLY A 227 14.38 25.69 -8.28
CA GLY A 227 15.43 26.52 -7.71
C GLY A 227 14.84 27.83 -7.15
N ASN A 228 14.48 27.86 -5.87
CA ASN A 228 13.97 29.05 -5.19
C ASN A 228 15.04 30.14 -5.00
N ARG A 229 16.31 29.81 -5.28
CA ARG A 229 17.44 30.74 -5.22
C ARG A 229 18.04 30.90 -6.60
N ALA A 230 18.19 32.14 -7.07
CA ALA A 230 18.76 32.54 -8.37
C ALA A 230 20.24 32.11 -8.61
N LYS A 231 20.79 31.21 -7.79
CA LYS A 231 22.19 30.75 -7.81
C LYS A 231 22.35 29.23 -7.86
N GLN A 232 21.27 28.46 -8.02
CA GLN A 232 21.35 27.01 -8.18
C GLN A 232 20.83 26.60 -9.54
N ASP A 233 21.61 25.78 -10.24
CA ASP A 233 21.18 25.10 -11.45
C ASP A 233 20.06 24.12 -11.12
N ASP A 234 19.10 24.00 -12.03
CA ASP A 234 18.06 22.97 -11.93
C ASP A 234 18.75 21.60 -12.05
N ARG A 235 18.49 20.68 -11.11
CA ARG A 235 19.09 19.35 -11.07
C ARG A 235 18.00 18.31 -10.86
N ALA A 236 18.02 17.27 -11.68
CA ALA A 236 17.19 16.10 -11.45
C ALA A 236 17.76 15.27 -10.28
N VAL A 237 16.90 14.87 -9.38
CA VAL A 237 17.19 14.02 -8.23
C VAL A 237 16.30 12.79 -8.35
N GLU A 238 16.90 11.62 -8.21
CA GLU A 238 16.14 10.38 -8.15
C GLU A 238 15.33 10.31 -6.86
N GLU A 239 14.03 10.16 -7.01
CA GLU A 239 13.14 9.91 -5.89
C GLU A 239 13.23 8.42 -5.51
N LYS A 240 13.93 8.14 -4.40
CA LYS A 240 14.07 6.77 -3.89
C LYS A 240 12.81 6.27 -3.20
N PHE A 241 12.08 7.15 -2.50
CA PHE A 241 10.87 6.80 -1.77
C PHE A 241 10.03 8.05 -1.42
N HIS A 242 8.77 8.10 -1.88
CA HIS A 242 7.84 9.17 -1.51
C HIS A 242 7.22 8.90 -0.12
N PRO A 243 7.39 9.78 0.89
CA PRO A 243 6.84 9.56 2.23
C PRO A 243 5.32 9.31 2.25
N ALA A 244 4.56 9.98 1.37
CA ALA A 244 3.11 9.78 1.29
C ALA A 244 2.73 8.36 0.82
N ALA A 245 3.57 7.67 0.04
CA ALA A 245 3.33 6.28 -0.33
C ALA A 245 3.35 5.38 0.92
N GLY A 246 4.32 5.60 1.82
CA GLY A 246 4.40 4.91 3.11
C GLY A 246 3.17 5.15 4.00
N TYR A 247 2.69 6.39 4.10
CA TYR A 247 1.48 6.68 4.88
C TYR A 247 0.20 6.12 4.25
N ARG A 248 0.06 6.17 2.92
CA ARG A 248 -1.06 5.53 2.20
C ARG A 248 -1.07 4.02 2.45
N ALA A 249 0.08 3.36 2.36
CA ALA A 249 0.23 1.94 2.66
C ALA A 249 -0.12 1.59 4.11
N ARG A 250 0.34 2.39 5.10
CA ARG A 250 -0.02 2.21 6.52
C ARG A 250 -1.51 2.32 6.76
N TRP A 251 -2.16 3.35 6.21
CA TRP A 251 -3.60 3.51 6.33
C TRP A 251 -4.35 2.30 5.75
N HIS A 252 -3.93 1.84 4.56
CA HIS A 252 -4.56 0.70 3.91
C HIS A 252 -4.38 -0.59 4.71
N ALA A 253 -3.16 -0.87 5.20
CA ALA A 253 -2.88 -2.01 6.08
C ALA A 253 -3.71 -1.94 7.37
N LEU A 254 -3.76 -0.78 8.03
CA LEU A 254 -4.59 -0.59 9.23
C LEU A 254 -6.06 -0.86 8.94
N SER A 255 -6.60 -0.35 7.82
CA SER A 255 -8.00 -0.60 7.45
C SER A 255 -8.29 -2.09 7.27
N LEU A 256 -7.35 -2.84 6.67
CA LEU A 256 -7.49 -4.30 6.49
C LEU A 256 -7.34 -5.06 7.81
N ILE A 257 -6.40 -4.66 8.68
CA ILE A 257 -6.21 -5.24 10.02
C ILE A 257 -7.44 -5.01 10.89
N GLU A 258 -8.00 -3.80 10.87
CA GLU A 258 -9.26 -3.45 11.55
C GLU A 258 -10.44 -4.26 11.03
N LYS A 259 -10.38 -4.81 9.82
CA LYS A 259 -11.36 -5.74 9.26
C LYS A 259 -10.96 -7.20 9.46
N GLY A 260 -9.92 -7.50 10.25
CA GLY A 260 -9.44 -8.88 10.48
C GLY A 260 -8.67 -9.50 9.31
N ASN A 261 -8.52 -8.82 8.17
CA ASN A 261 -7.86 -9.34 6.98
C ASN A 261 -6.33 -9.14 7.02
N LEU A 262 -5.66 -9.90 7.89
CA LEU A 262 -4.22 -9.78 8.12
C LEU A 262 -3.36 -10.17 6.90
N LEU A 263 -3.82 -11.14 6.10
CA LEU A 263 -3.10 -11.55 4.89
C LEU A 263 -3.22 -10.52 3.77
N GLY A 264 -4.42 -9.94 3.59
CA GLY A 264 -4.62 -8.82 2.67
C GLY A 264 -3.80 -7.60 3.09
N ALA A 265 -3.72 -7.32 4.39
CA ALA A 265 -2.90 -6.23 4.92
C ALA A 265 -1.42 -6.40 4.55
N TRP A 266 -0.89 -7.64 4.63
CA TRP A 266 0.47 -7.92 4.18
C TRP A 266 0.63 -7.79 2.67
N GLY A 267 -0.30 -8.35 1.88
CA GLY A 267 -0.27 -8.22 0.41
C GLY A 267 -0.28 -6.76 -0.06
N ALA A 268 -0.92 -5.86 0.69
CA ALA A 268 -0.92 -4.43 0.39
C ALA A 268 0.39 -3.70 0.67
N VAL A 269 1.29 -4.26 1.49
CA VAL A 269 2.49 -3.55 1.97
C VAL A 269 3.79 -4.32 1.79
N SER A 270 3.74 -5.58 1.36
CA SER A 270 4.95 -6.41 1.20
C SER A 270 5.95 -5.85 0.19
N HIS A 271 5.50 -5.03 -0.76
CA HIS A 271 6.36 -4.31 -1.70
C HIS A 271 7.23 -3.22 -1.02
N LEU A 272 6.95 -2.89 0.24
CA LEU A 272 7.72 -1.96 1.07
C LEU A 272 8.63 -2.67 2.07
N GLU A 273 8.70 -4.01 2.03
CA GLU A 273 9.63 -4.76 2.87
C GLU A 273 11.07 -4.27 2.60
N ASP A 274 11.82 -4.04 3.68
CA ASP A 274 13.19 -3.50 3.68
C ASP A 274 13.37 -2.08 3.11
N ALA A 275 12.29 -1.38 2.74
CA ALA A 275 12.38 0.00 2.31
C ALA A 275 12.77 0.92 3.51
N PRO A 276 13.69 1.89 3.32
CA PRO A 276 14.13 2.77 4.40
C PRO A 276 12.98 3.50 5.10
N GLY A 277 12.93 3.45 6.44
CA GLY A 277 11.85 4.07 7.23
C GLY A 277 10.52 3.32 7.16
N GLN A 278 10.49 2.11 6.58
CA GLN A 278 9.30 1.25 6.49
C GLN A 278 9.38 0.02 7.42
N GLU A 279 10.15 0.10 8.51
CA GLU A 279 10.35 -1.01 9.47
C GLU A 279 9.05 -1.44 10.16
N TRP A 280 8.03 -0.57 10.19
CA TRP A 280 6.68 -0.88 10.67
C TRP A 280 6.02 -2.05 9.91
N THR A 281 6.45 -2.34 8.68
CA THR A 281 5.98 -3.48 7.88
C THR A 281 6.23 -4.82 8.58
N GLN A 282 7.25 -4.91 9.45
CA GLN A 282 7.55 -6.09 10.28
C GLN A 282 6.40 -6.47 11.22
N VAL A 283 5.64 -5.47 11.70
CA VAL A 283 4.44 -5.70 12.52
C VAL A 283 3.37 -6.40 11.68
N VAL A 284 3.16 -5.94 10.45
CA VAL A 284 2.18 -6.54 9.51
C VAL A 284 2.62 -7.94 9.07
N ASN A 285 3.92 -8.14 8.84
CA ASN A 285 4.50 -9.45 8.55
C ASN A 285 4.24 -10.45 9.69
N SER A 286 4.48 -10.03 10.94
CA SER A 286 4.20 -10.86 12.13
C SER A 286 2.71 -11.25 12.24
N LEU A 287 1.80 -10.32 11.93
CA LEU A 287 0.36 -10.59 11.88
C LEU A 287 0.00 -11.59 10.76
N ALA A 288 0.62 -11.48 9.58
CA ALA A 288 0.38 -12.40 8.48
C ALA A 288 0.90 -13.81 8.78
N HIS A 289 2.08 -13.95 9.38
CA HIS A 289 2.60 -15.22 9.88
C HIS A 289 1.65 -15.84 10.91
N PHE A 290 1.16 -15.02 11.85
CA PHE A 290 0.17 -15.48 12.83
C PHE A 290 -1.11 -15.99 12.18
N ALA A 291 -1.68 -15.26 11.21
CA ALA A 291 -2.88 -15.65 10.48
C ALA A 291 -2.71 -16.95 9.68
N SER A 292 -1.55 -17.12 9.05
CA SER A 292 -1.19 -18.34 8.30
C SER A 292 -0.76 -19.52 9.19
N SER A 293 -0.73 -19.33 10.52
CA SER A 293 -0.19 -20.32 11.47
C SER A 293 1.25 -20.75 11.15
N LEU A 294 2.04 -19.86 10.55
CA LEU A 294 3.46 -20.04 10.30
C LEU A 294 4.27 -19.73 11.57
N PRO A 295 5.54 -20.22 11.67
CA PRO A 295 6.44 -19.80 12.72
C PRO A 295 6.55 -18.26 12.76
N LEU A 296 6.40 -17.67 13.94
CA LEU A 296 6.49 -16.21 14.08
C LEU A 296 7.92 -15.74 13.78
N PRO A 297 8.08 -14.58 13.11
CA PRO A 297 9.40 -14.01 12.88
C PRO A 297 10.14 -13.73 14.20
N PRO A 298 11.49 -13.83 14.25
CA PRO A 298 12.26 -13.62 15.48
C PRO A 298 12.09 -12.24 16.12
N HIS A 299 11.72 -11.23 15.32
CA HIS A 299 11.48 -9.86 15.76
C HIS A 299 10.06 -9.61 16.28
N CYS A 300 9.17 -10.61 16.24
CA CYS A 300 7.80 -10.46 16.72
C CYS A 300 7.75 -10.32 18.25
N ASP A 301 7.43 -9.13 18.72
CA ASP A 301 7.29 -8.76 20.14
C ASP A 301 5.82 -8.52 20.56
N LEU A 302 4.86 -8.80 19.68
CA LEU A 302 3.43 -8.76 20.01
C LEU A 302 3.06 -9.94 20.92
N ALA A 303 3.02 -9.70 22.23
CA ALA A 303 2.88 -10.72 23.27
C ALA A 303 1.70 -11.68 23.07
N VAL A 304 0.55 -11.19 22.58
CA VAL A 304 -0.63 -12.03 22.36
C VAL A 304 -0.44 -13.05 21.22
N LEU A 305 0.40 -12.73 20.22
CA LEU A 305 0.67 -13.65 19.11
C LEU A 305 1.53 -14.83 19.57
N SER A 306 2.43 -14.59 20.54
CA SER A 306 3.30 -15.59 21.15
C SER A 306 2.78 -16.12 22.50
N HIS A 307 1.52 -15.82 22.85
CA HIS A 307 0.91 -16.17 24.13
C HIS A 307 1.10 -17.65 24.48
N SER A 308 1.46 -18.00 25.72
CA SER A 308 1.82 -19.38 26.08
C SER A 308 0.72 -20.42 25.81
N ARG A 309 -0.54 -20.02 25.97
CA ARG A 309 -1.73 -20.85 25.71
C ARG A 309 -2.07 -20.90 24.22
N MET A 310 -2.18 -22.11 23.67
CA MET A 310 -2.65 -22.34 22.30
C MET A 310 -4.08 -21.83 22.10
N ALA A 311 -4.95 -22.03 23.09
CA ALA A 311 -6.37 -21.69 23.01
C ALA A 311 -6.59 -20.19 22.83
N VAL A 312 -5.80 -19.34 23.52
CA VAL A 312 -5.85 -17.87 23.36
C VAL A 312 -5.54 -17.47 21.91
N ARG A 313 -4.47 -18.03 21.35
CA ARG A 313 -4.09 -17.76 19.95
C ARG A 313 -5.14 -18.28 18.97
N ALA A 314 -5.72 -19.46 19.23
CA ALA A 314 -6.77 -20.02 18.38
C ALA A 314 -8.05 -19.16 18.41
N ALA A 315 -8.50 -18.75 19.60
CA ALA A 315 -9.67 -17.91 19.76
C ALA A 315 -9.53 -16.56 19.04
N LEU A 316 -8.34 -15.94 19.15
CA LEU A 316 -8.04 -14.70 18.45
C LEU A 316 -8.08 -14.85 16.92
N ARG A 317 -7.61 -15.99 16.37
CA ARG A 317 -7.72 -16.28 14.94
C ARG A 317 -9.17 -16.44 14.48
N VAL A 318 -10.00 -17.09 15.27
CA VAL A 318 -11.44 -17.22 14.96
C VAL A 318 -12.10 -15.85 14.93
N GLU A 319 -11.84 -15.02 15.95
CA GLU A 319 -12.38 -13.66 16.02
C GLU A 319 -11.97 -12.83 14.80
N LEU A 320 -10.69 -12.86 14.42
CA LEU A 320 -10.18 -12.14 13.26
C LEU A 320 -10.78 -12.68 11.95
N ALA A 321 -10.96 -14.00 11.81
CA ALA A 321 -11.60 -14.60 10.65
C ALA A 321 -13.06 -14.17 10.51
N LEU A 322 -13.83 -14.19 11.60
CA LEU A 322 -15.22 -13.72 11.60
C LEU A 322 -15.31 -12.23 11.25
N ARG A 323 -14.41 -11.41 11.82
CA ARG A 323 -14.34 -9.98 11.52
C ARG A 323 -14.00 -9.69 10.05
N ALA A 324 -13.28 -10.60 9.40
CA ALA A 324 -12.95 -10.57 7.97
C ALA A 324 -14.02 -11.20 7.07
N ASP A 325 -15.13 -11.67 7.64
CA ASP A 325 -16.16 -12.44 6.95
C ASP A 325 -15.63 -13.75 6.31
N ASP A 326 -14.50 -14.27 6.83
CA ASP A 326 -13.87 -15.51 6.40
C ASP A 326 -14.46 -16.70 7.17
N ILE A 327 -15.69 -17.03 6.80
CA ILE A 327 -16.49 -18.07 7.45
C ILE A 327 -15.82 -19.46 7.43
N PRO A 328 -15.22 -19.94 6.32
CA PRO A 328 -14.56 -21.24 6.34
C PRO A 328 -13.43 -21.28 7.37
N ARG A 329 -12.57 -20.26 7.40
CA ARG A 329 -11.47 -20.20 8.38
C ARG A 329 -11.99 -20.09 9.81
N ALA A 330 -13.06 -19.34 10.04
CA ALA A 330 -13.71 -19.26 11.35
C ALA A 330 -14.25 -20.62 11.81
N VAL A 331 -14.94 -21.37 10.94
CA VAL A 331 -15.46 -22.71 11.25
C VAL A 331 -14.33 -23.66 11.65
N HIS A 332 -13.28 -23.72 10.83
CA HIS A 332 -12.09 -24.51 11.15
C HIS A 332 -11.46 -24.09 12.48
N GLY A 333 -11.34 -22.79 12.69
CA GLY A 333 -10.73 -22.23 13.89
C GLY A 333 -11.53 -22.54 15.16
N THR A 334 -12.86 -22.58 15.10
CA THR A 334 -13.70 -22.91 16.28
C THR A 334 -13.46 -24.34 16.76
N VAL A 335 -13.33 -25.30 15.84
CA VAL A 335 -12.96 -26.68 16.20
C VAL A 335 -11.52 -26.73 16.72
N ALA A 336 -10.60 -26.03 16.05
CA ALA A 336 -9.20 -25.96 16.48
C ALA A 336 -9.02 -25.27 17.85
N PHE A 337 -9.91 -24.35 18.22
CA PHE A 337 -9.94 -23.73 19.56
C PHE A 337 -10.21 -24.76 20.66
N PHE A 338 -11.19 -25.63 20.46
CA PHE A 338 -11.45 -26.73 21.40
C PHE A 338 -10.24 -27.66 21.51
N GLU A 339 -9.67 -28.09 20.39
CA GLU A 339 -8.47 -28.94 20.37
C GLU A 339 -7.31 -28.26 21.10
N ALA A 340 -7.10 -26.97 20.86
CA ALA A 340 -6.08 -26.18 21.53
C ALA A 340 -6.30 -26.07 23.05
N ALA A 341 -7.56 -25.87 23.49
CA ALA A 341 -7.92 -25.84 24.90
C ALA A 341 -7.70 -27.19 25.60
N LEU A 342 -8.08 -28.28 24.94
CA LEU A 342 -7.81 -29.64 25.42
C LEU A 342 -6.29 -29.86 25.60
N TRP A 343 -5.49 -29.51 24.59
CA TRP A 343 -4.04 -29.65 24.64
C TRP A 343 -3.39 -28.78 25.72
N ASP A 344 -3.87 -27.56 25.93
CA ASP A 344 -3.37 -26.69 27.00
C ASP A 344 -3.61 -27.29 28.39
N TRP A 345 -4.72 -28.01 28.59
CA TRP A 345 -4.99 -28.74 29.83
C TRP A 345 -4.15 -30.01 29.98
N LEU A 346 -4.04 -30.80 28.90
CA LEU A 346 -3.19 -31.99 28.91
C LEU A 346 -1.74 -31.63 29.24
N ARG A 347 -1.23 -30.49 28.78
CA ARG A 347 0.14 -30.03 29.14
C ARG A 347 0.33 -29.70 30.62
N GLN A 348 -0.75 -29.41 31.34
CA GLN A 348 -0.71 -29.09 32.78
C GLN A 348 -0.94 -30.32 33.66
N ARG A 349 -1.37 -31.44 33.07
CA ARG A 349 -1.74 -32.65 33.79
C ARG A 349 -0.52 -33.38 34.33
N ASP A 350 -0.61 -33.88 35.56
CA ASP A 350 0.38 -34.79 36.13
C ASP A 350 0.13 -36.22 35.67
N PHE A 351 0.69 -36.60 34.52
CA PHE A 351 0.54 -37.96 33.98
C PHE A 351 1.21 -39.04 34.85
N ALA A 352 2.25 -38.69 35.61
CA ALA A 352 2.95 -39.64 36.45
C ALA A 352 2.11 -39.98 37.69
N GLY A 353 1.58 -38.96 38.36
CA GLY A 353 0.73 -39.12 39.54
C GLY A 353 -0.67 -39.65 39.20
N GLU A 354 -1.31 -39.11 38.17
CA GLU A 354 -2.73 -39.41 37.91
C GLU A 354 -2.95 -40.61 36.98
N ASP A 355 -2.07 -40.82 36.00
CA ASP A 355 -2.22 -41.90 35.01
C ASP A 355 -1.19 -43.03 35.19
N LEU A 356 -0.23 -42.89 36.11
CA LEU A 356 0.90 -43.82 36.30
C LEU A 356 1.69 -44.03 35.00
N ALA A 357 1.84 -42.95 34.24
CA ALA A 357 2.48 -42.93 32.94
C ALA A 357 3.79 -42.13 33.01
N SER A 358 4.86 -42.69 32.46
CA SER A 358 6.18 -42.03 32.38
C SER A 358 6.46 -41.57 30.96
N GLY A 359 6.90 -40.32 30.77
CA GLY A 359 7.22 -39.78 29.46
C GLY A 359 6.67 -38.37 29.27
N SER A 360 6.43 -37.97 28.01
CA SER A 360 5.94 -36.64 27.67
C SER A 360 4.95 -36.70 26.50
N LEU A 361 4.18 -35.63 26.32
CA LEU A 361 3.25 -35.51 25.19
C LEU A 361 3.96 -35.56 23.82
N ALA A 362 5.20 -35.05 23.74
CA ALA A 362 5.98 -35.04 22.50
C ALA A 362 6.58 -36.42 22.18
N GLU A 363 7.07 -37.13 23.18
CA GLU A 363 7.80 -38.39 23.00
C GLU A 363 6.93 -39.64 23.17
N GLY A 364 5.72 -39.48 23.71
CA GLY A 364 4.85 -40.56 24.14
C GLY A 364 5.20 -41.09 25.54
N PHE A 365 4.30 -41.94 26.05
CA PHE A 365 4.32 -42.46 27.41
C PHE A 365 4.60 -43.96 27.45
N THR A 366 5.18 -44.41 28.56
CA THR A 366 5.30 -45.82 28.95
C THR A 366 4.54 -46.06 30.24
N PHE A 367 4.10 -47.29 30.43
CA PHE A 367 3.38 -47.73 31.63
C PHE A 367 4.10 -48.95 32.20
N ALA A 368 4.18 -49.04 33.53
CA ALA A 368 4.81 -50.18 34.20
C ALA A 368 4.06 -51.50 33.94
N THR A 369 2.75 -51.41 33.76
CA THR A 369 1.86 -52.50 33.33
C THR A 369 1.06 -52.05 32.13
N GLU A 370 0.56 -52.99 31.32
CA GLU A 370 -0.26 -52.61 30.17
C GLU A 370 -1.49 -51.81 30.63
N PRO A 371 -1.78 -50.63 30.06
CA PRO A 371 -2.97 -49.85 30.41
C PRO A 371 -4.22 -50.70 30.24
N THR A 372 -5.13 -50.70 31.21
CA THR A 372 -6.41 -51.43 31.12
C THR A 372 -7.60 -50.47 31.09
N GLY A 373 -8.74 -50.93 30.55
CA GLY A 373 -10.01 -50.19 30.57
C GLY A 373 -9.92 -48.81 29.92
N GLU A 374 -10.46 -47.80 30.61
CA GLU A 374 -10.54 -46.40 30.14
C GLU A 374 -9.20 -45.79 29.73
N LYS A 375 -8.06 -46.26 30.29
CA LYS A 375 -6.74 -45.79 29.88
C LYS A 375 -6.42 -46.19 28.43
N LYS A 376 -6.91 -47.33 27.94
CA LYS A 376 -6.79 -47.70 26.51
C LYS A 376 -7.66 -46.84 25.59
N ASN A 377 -8.67 -46.16 26.14
CA ASN A 377 -9.47 -45.20 25.38
C ASN A 377 -8.76 -43.85 25.32
N ARG A 378 -8.10 -43.42 26.40
CA ARG A 378 -7.32 -42.17 26.47
C ARG A 378 -5.94 -42.23 25.80
N PHE A 379 -5.34 -43.41 25.77
CA PHE A 379 -4.01 -43.63 25.21
C PHE A 379 -4.06 -44.70 24.10
N SER A 380 -3.41 -44.43 22.97
CA SER A 380 -3.32 -45.37 21.84
C SER A 380 -1.87 -45.74 21.52
N LYS A 381 -1.63 -47.01 21.17
CA LYS A 381 -0.32 -47.45 20.65
C LYS A 381 -0.20 -47.07 19.19
N ARG A 382 0.92 -46.45 18.79
CA ARG A 382 1.27 -46.31 17.37
C ARG A 382 1.60 -47.69 16.80
N ARG A 383 1.20 -47.96 15.54
CA ARG A 383 1.32 -49.28 14.84
C ARG A 383 2.70 -49.95 14.88
N LYS A 384 3.79 -49.25 15.26
CA LYS A 384 5.16 -49.77 15.34
C LYS A 384 5.95 -49.30 16.59
N GLY A 385 5.28 -49.00 17.70
CA GLY A 385 5.94 -48.45 18.90
C GLY A 385 5.59 -49.18 20.20
N THR A 386 6.52 -49.17 21.15
CA THR A 386 6.28 -49.57 22.55
C THR A 386 5.66 -48.45 23.39
N LYS A 387 5.71 -47.21 22.89
CA LYS A 387 5.16 -46.02 23.53
C LYS A 387 3.69 -45.79 23.15
N TRP A 388 2.96 -45.24 24.10
CA TRP A 388 1.56 -44.85 23.98
C TRP A 388 1.46 -43.34 23.76
N CYS A 389 0.60 -42.91 22.85
CA CYS A 389 0.31 -41.50 22.61
C CYS A 389 -1.08 -41.16 23.14
N ILE A 390 -1.35 -39.87 23.33
CA ILE A 390 -2.71 -39.38 23.56
C ILE A 390 -3.59 -39.84 22.39
N ASN A 391 -4.73 -40.42 22.70
CA ASN A 391 -5.79 -40.68 21.73
C ASN A 391 -6.69 -39.44 21.67
N ASP A 392 -6.51 -38.63 20.64
CA ASP A 392 -7.20 -37.36 20.40
C ASP A 392 -8.31 -37.46 19.34
N PHE A 393 -8.65 -38.67 18.91
CA PHE A 393 -9.82 -38.92 18.06
C PHE A 393 -11.13 -38.86 18.86
N LYS A 394 -12.28 -38.85 18.18
CA LYS A 394 -13.64 -38.74 18.78
C LYS A 394 -13.82 -39.58 20.04
N THR A 395 -13.52 -40.89 19.98
CA THR A 395 -13.63 -41.80 21.13
C THR A 395 -12.58 -41.57 22.23
N GLY A 396 -11.45 -40.95 21.89
CA GLY A 396 -10.40 -40.60 22.83
C GLY A 396 -10.69 -39.31 23.59
N ILE A 397 -11.27 -38.31 22.93
CA ILE A 397 -11.69 -37.05 23.55
C ILE A 397 -12.72 -37.29 24.66
N ASP A 398 -13.76 -38.08 24.38
CA ASP A 398 -14.80 -38.41 25.38
C ASP A 398 -14.21 -39.07 26.64
N ALA A 399 -13.13 -39.84 26.48
CA ALA A 399 -12.45 -40.48 27.61
C ALA A 399 -11.58 -39.50 28.43
N TRP A 400 -11.17 -38.37 27.85
CA TRP A 400 -10.39 -37.32 28.52
C TRP A 400 -11.25 -36.35 29.33
N LEU A 401 -12.45 -36.02 28.88
CA LEU A 401 -13.28 -34.99 29.51
C LEU A 401 -13.59 -35.27 31.00
N PRO A 402 -14.00 -36.48 31.41
CA PRO A 402 -14.28 -36.76 32.82
C PRO A 402 -13.05 -36.63 33.72
N VAL A 403 -11.87 -37.03 33.23
CA VAL A 403 -10.63 -37.02 34.04
C VAL A 403 -10.00 -35.64 34.14
N LEU A 404 -10.24 -34.76 33.16
CA LEU A 404 -9.82 -33.37 33.24
C LEU A 404 -10.71 -32.57 34.20
N GLY A 405 -11.98 -32.96 34.35
CA GLY A 405 -12.91 -32.35 35.30
C GLY A 405 -13.17 -30.86 35.03
N LYS A 406 -13.08 -30.44 33.76
CA LYS A 406 -13.20 -29.03 33.34
C LYS A 406 -14.59 -28.75 32.80
N THR A 407 -15.44 -28.10 33.60
CA THR A 407 -16.87 -27.92 33.30
C THR A 407 -17.09 -27.16 32.00
N ASN A 408 -16.35 -26.07 31.74
CA ASN A 408 -16.58 -25.26 30.55
C ASN A 408 -16.02 -25.94 29.29
N LEU A 409 -14.91 -26.68 29.41
CA LEU A 409 -14.40 -27.50 28.31
C LEU A 409 -15.39 -28.62 27.91
N CYS A 410 -16.03 -29.26 28.89
CA CYS A 410 -17.07 -30.26 28.64
C CYS A 410 -18.29 -29.62 27.94
N ALA A 411 -18.72 -28.43 28.37
CA ALA A 411 -19.80 -27.71 27.71
C ALA A 411 -19.45 -27.32 26.27
N LEU A 412 -18.20 -26.88 26.02
CA LEU A 412 -17.71 -26.58 24.67
C LEU A 412 -17.71 -27.83 23.77
N TRP A 413 -17.31 -28.99 24.29
CA TRP A 413 -17.39 -30.24 23.54
C TRP A 413 -18.82 -30.64 23.19
N ALA A 414 -19.76 -30.46 24.12
CA ALA A 414 -21.17 -30.75 23.90
C ALA A 414 -21.79 -29.84 22.82
N ALA A 415 -21.39 -28.57 22.78
CA ALA A 415 -21.82 -27.61 21.76
C ALA A 415 -21.25 -27.92 20.36
N LEU A 416 -20.06 -28.54 20.29
CA LEU A 416 -19.46 -29.04 19.04
C LEU A 416 -20.13 -30.35 18.59
N THR A 417 -21.40 -30.29 18.20
CA THR A 417 -22.17 -31.45 17.72
C THR A 417 -21.54 -32.11 16.50
N ASP A 418 -22.01 -33.32 16.13
CA ASP A 418 -21.56 -33.97 14.90
C ASP A 418 -21.83 -33.10 13.66
N ASP A 419 -22.92 -32.34 13.64
CA ASP A 419 -23.24 -31.42 12.55
C ASP A 419 -22.23 -30.28 12.44
N VAL A 420 -21.82 -29.67 13.57
CA VAL A 420 -20.78 -28.63 13.57
C VAL A 420 -19.41 -29.19 13.19
N ARG A 421 -19.08 -30.40 13.65
CA ARG A 421 -17.82 -31.07 13.28
C ARG A 421 -17.78 -31.45 11.80
N ASN A 422 -18.90 -31.88 11.24
CA ASN A 422 -19.02 -32.21 9.82
C ASN A 422 -19.03 -30.96 8.94
N LEU A 423 -19.59 -29.85 9.44
CA LEU A 423 -19.56 -28.55 8.77
C LEU A 423 -18.13 -28.13 8.40
N ARG A 424 -17.14 -28.45 9.25
CA ARG A 424 -15.72 -28.24 8.94
C ARG A 424 -15.32 -28.92 7.63
N ASN A 425 -15.76 -30.16 7.39
CA ASN A 425 -15.45 -30.87 6.15
C ASN A 425 -16.23 -30.26 4.98
N ASP A 426 -17.49 -29.86 5.19
CA ASP A 426 -18.33 -29.28 4.16
C ASP A 426 -17.77 -27.94 3.65
N VAL A 427 -17.32 -27.04 4.55
CA VAL A 427 -16.73 -25.76 4.16
C VAL A 427 -15.28 -25.90 3.64
N ALA A 428 -14.58 -26.98 4.01
CA ALA A 428 -13.21 -27.25 3.54
C ALA A 428 -13.16 -27.79 2.10
N HIS A 429 -14.15 -28.61 1.75
CA HIS A 429 -14.11 -29.43 0.55
C HIS A 429 -15.09 -29.00 -0.54
N ASN A 430 -16.05 -28.13 -0.23
CA ASN A 430 -16.97 -27.54 -1.22
C ASN A 430 -16.54 -26.14 -1.62
N GLU A 431 -17.07 -25.68 -2.76
CA GLU A 431 -16.93 -24.29 -3.17
C GLU A 431 -17.69 -23.38 -2.20
N PRO A 432 -17.08 -22.30 -1.69
CA PRO A 432 -17.72 -21.40 -0.73
C PRO A 432 -18.77 -20.54 -1.44
N THR A 433 -20.02 -21.00 -1.42
CA THR A 433 -21.18 -20.24 -1.92
C THR A 433 -21.78 -19.38 -0.81
N PRO A 434 -22.41 -18.23 -1.11
CA PRO A 434 -23.08 -17.40 -0.09
C PRO A 434 -24.07 -18.19 0.77
N ALA A 435 -24.89 -19.06 0.14
CA ALA A 435 -25.85 -19.89 0.86
C ALA A 435 -25.18 -20.87 1.84
N LEU A 436 -24.05 -21.47 1.46
CA LEU A 436 -23.28 -22.34 2.36
C LEU A 436 -22.66 -21.54 3.51
N MET A 437 -22.19 -20.31 3.27
CA MET A 437 -21.61 -19.46 4.32
C MET A 437 -22.68 -18.97 5.31
N ASP A 438 -23.88 -18.65 4.82
CA ASP A 438 -25.01 -18.25 5.64
C ASP A 438 -25.53 -19.43 6.48
N ASP A 439 -25.65 -20.63 5.90
CA ASP A 439 -26.01 -21.85 6.62
C ASP A 439 -24.96 -22.21 7.69
N ALA A 440 -23.67 -22.13 7.35
CA ALA A 440 -22.58 -22.35 8.29
C ALA A 440 -22.64 -21.37 9.49
N ARG A 441 -22.93 -20.10 9.20
CA ARG A 441 -23.10 -19.06 10.23
C ARG A 441 -24.28 -19.35 11.13
N ALA A 442 -25.44 -19.66 10.54
CA ALA A 442 -26.65 -19.98 11.29
C ALA A 442 -26.41 -21.15 12.23
N ARG A 443 -25.82 -22.25 11.76
CA ARG A 443 -25.53 -23.43 12.59
C ARG A 443 -24.58 -23.14 13.75
N MET A 444 -23.55 -22.31 13.52
CA MET A 444 -22.62 -21.92 14.58
C MET A 444 -23.25 -20.99 15.62
N GLN A 445 -24.19 -20.13 15.20
CA GLN A 445 -24.96 -19.27 16.08
C GLN A 445 -25.99 -20.07 16.89
N ASP A 446 -26.69 -21.01 16.25
CA ASP A 446 -27.66 -21.90 16.89
C ASP A 446 -27.00 -22.82 17.93
N ALA A 447 -25.75 -23.21 17.69
CA ALA A 447 -24.93 -23.95 18.65
C ALA A 447 -24.33 -23.06 19.77
N GLU A 448 -24.64 -21.77 19.80
CA GLU A 448 -24.10 -20.76 20.74
C GLU A 448 -22.55 -20.69 20.73
N LEU A 449 -21.93 -21.10 19.63
CA LEU A 449 -20.47 -21.03 19.46
C LEU A 449 -20.03 -19.67 18.94
N TRP A 450 -20.88 -19.01 18.15
CA TRP A 450 -20.71 -17.64 17.64
C TRP A 450 -21.87 -16.75 18.07
N SER A 451 -21.65 -15.44 18.17
CA SER A 451 -22.72 -14.49 18.48
C SER A 451 -23.62 -14.21 17.29
N THR A 452 -24.80 -13.68 17.58
CA THR A 452 -25.75 -13.21 16.55
C THR A 452 -25.15 -12.12 15.66
N THR A 453 -24.16 -11.37 16.17
CA THR A 453 -23.40 -10.37 15.40
C THR A 453 -22.12 -10.93 14.77
N GLY A 454 -21.87 -12.24 14.87
CA GLY A 454 -20.71 -12.89 14.26
C GLY A 454 -19.41 -12.67 15.02
N THR A 455 -19.42 -12.76 16.35
CA THR A 455 -18.21 -12.64 17.19
C THR A 455 -18.00 -13.90 18.03
N PHE A 456 -16.75 -14.22 18.33
CA PHE A 456 -16.31 -15.43 19.04
C PHE A 456 -15.83 -15.13 20.46
N LEU A 457 -14.95 -14.14 20.64
CA LEU A 457 -14.41 -13.75 21.94
C LEU A 457 -15.45 -13.10 22.86
N SER A 458 -16.59 -12.67 22.31
CA SER A 458 -17.72 -12.20 23.10
C SER A 458 -18.60 -13.34 23.64
N GLN A 459 -18.39 -14.58 23.19
CA GLN A 459 -19.26 -15.70 23.59
C GLN A 459 -18.99 -16.11 25.03
N PRO A 460 -20.02 -16.19 25.89
CA PRO A 460 -19.84 -16.55 27.30
C PRO A 460 -19.10 -17.88 27.49
N LEU A 461 -19.42 -18.90 26.69
CA LEU A 461 -18.78 -20.20 26.76
C LEU A 461 -17.28 -20.14 26.40
N VAL A 462 -16.93 -19.39 25.35
CA VAL A 462 -15.53 -19.18 24.93
C VAL A 462 -14.75 -18.45 26.01
N GLN A 463 -15.31 -17.37 26.56
CA GLN A 463 -14.69 -16.62 27.66
C GLN A 463 -14.52 -17.48 28.91
N ALA A 464 -15.51 -18.31 29.24
CA ALA A 464 -15.45 -19.19 30.40
C ALA A 464 -14.34 -20.24 30.28
N VAL A 465 -14.15 -20.82 29.09
CA VAL A 465 -13.04 -21.75 28.80
C VAL A 465 -11.68 -21.04 28.92
N LEU A 466 -11.55 -19.84 28.37
CA LEU A 466 -10.30 -19.07 28.47
C LEU A 466 -9.99 -18.64 29.91
N LYS A 467 -10.99 -18.20 30.67
CA LYS A 467 -10.87 -17.88 32.11
C LYS A 467 -10.51 -19.11 32.92
N GLU A 468 -11.10 -20.27 32.62
CA GLU A 468 -10.72 -21.55 33.23
C GLU A 468 -9.22 -21.84 32.99
N LEU A 469 -8.71 -21.57 31.78
CA LEU A 469 -7.30 -21.74 31.38
C LEU A 469 -6.32 -20.70 31.98
N GLY A 470 -6.85 -19.73 32.74
CA GLY A 470 -6.10 -18.69 33.44
C GLY A 470 -5.90 -17.40 32.65
N GLU A 471 -6.62 -17.18 31.55
CA GLU A 471 -6.66 -15.87 30.88
C GLU A 471 -7.64 -14.95 31.61
N PRO A 472 -7.18 -13.87 32.28
CA PRO A 472 -8.05 -13.04 33.11
C PRO A 472 -9.05 -12.19 32.33
N ALA A 473 -8.71 -11.77 31.11
CA ALA A 473 -9.49 -10.79 30.34
C ALA A 473 -9.64 -11.17 28.86
N PRO A 474 -10.23 -12.34 28.54
CA PRO A 474 -10.36 -12.83 27.16
C PRO A 474 -11.13 -11.87 26.24
N GLU A 475 -12.11 -11.15 26.77
CA GLU A 475 -12.88 -10.13 26.05
C GLU A 475 -12.04 -8.96 25.51
N SER A 476 -10.86 -8.71 26.10
CA SER A 476 -10.00 -7.57 25.76
C SER A 476 -8.86 -7.93 24.81
N LEU A 477 -8.70 -9.21 24.45
CA LEU A 477 -7.56 -9.70 23.67
C LEU A 477 -7.45 -9.01 22.31
N LEU A 478 -8.55 -8.96 21.56
CA LEU A 478 -8.57 -8.34 20.23
C LEU A 478 -8.35 -6.83 20.32
N GLU A 479 -9.09 -6.14 21.17
CA GLU A 479 -8.99 -4.67 21.29
C GLU A 479 -7.59 -4.24 21.75
N SER A 480 -6.96 -5.00 22.65
CA SER A 480 -5.58 -4.76 23.08
C SER A 480 -4.58 -4.95 21.93
N LEU A 481 -4.75 -6.00 21.11
CA LEU A 481 -3.94 -6.21 19.91
C LEU A 481 -4.11 -5.05 18.93
N LEU A 482 -5.36 -4.71 18.58
CA LEU A 482 -5.64 -3.66 17.60
C LEU A 482 -5.14 -2.29 18.08
N ALA A 483 -5.31 -1.97 19.36
CA ALA A 483 -4.78 -0.74 19.94
C ALA A 483 -3.24 -0.65 19.82
N GLU A 484 -2.54 -1.74 20.12
CA GLU A 484 -1.08 -1.79 20.03
C GLU A 484 -0.59 -1.70 18.58
N VAL A 485 -1.23 -2.42 17.65
CA VAL A 485 -0.91 -2.35 16.22
C VAL A 485 -1.17 -0.94 15.69
N ARG A 486 -2.32 -0.34 16.02
CA ARG A 486 -2.67 1.04 15.64
C ARG A 486 -1.64 2.03 16.16
N ARG A 487 -1.23 1.91 17.42
CA ARG A 487 -0.18 2.75 18.02
C ARG A 487 1.12 2.66 17.23
N ARG A 488 1.56 1.45 16.84
CA ARG A 488 2.81 1.24 16.11
C ARG A 488 2.78 1.76 14.67
N LEU A 489 1.68 1.52 13.95
CA LEU A 489 1.56 1.93 12.56
C LEU A 489 1.24 3.43 12.43
N ALA A 490 0.57 4.04 13.41
CA ALA A 490 0.29 5.47 13.41
C ALA A 490 1.44 6.33 13.95
N SER A 491 2.41 5.73 14.66
CA SER A 491 3.55 6.47 15.19
C SER A 491 4.41 7.03 14.05
N PRO A 492 4.79 8.32 14.10
CA PRO A 492 5.75 8.85 13.15
C PRO A 492 7.07 8.10 13.29
N VAL A 493 7.73 7.86 12.16
CA VAL A 493 9.08 7.29 12.18
C VAL A 493 10.00 8.34 12.78
N SER A 494 10.50 8.08 13.98
CA SER A 494 11.53 8.91 14.59
C SER A 494 12.75 8.90 13.69
N SER A 495 13.00 10.00 12.98
CA SER A 495 14.23 10.20 12.22
C SER A 495 15.40 10.43 13.18
N THR A 496 15.82 9.40 13.92
CA THR A 496 17.08 9.39 14.67
C THR A 496 18.07 8.54 13.88
N GLY A 497 18.65 9.13 12.84
CA GLY A 497 19.63 8.47 11.98
C GLY A 497 20.45 9.41 11.11
N GLY A 498 20.51 10.71 11.44
CA GLY A 498 21.46 11.65 10.86
C GLY A 498 22.52 12.00 11.90
N THR A 499 23.62 11.25 11.93
CA THR A 499 24.87 11.73 12.53
C THR A 499 25.43 12.88 11.66
N PRO A 500 26.06 13.91 12.25
CA PRO A 500 26.36 15.19 11.61
C PRO A 500 27.40 15.13 10.49
#